data_AF-A0A8H7MJ34-F1
#
_entry.id   AF-A0A8H7MJ34-F1
#
_cell.length_a   1.000
_cell.length_b   1.000
_cell.length_c   1.000
_cell.angle_alpha   90.00
_cell.angle_beta   90.00
_cell.angle_gamma   90.00
#
_symmetry.space_group_name_H-M   'P 1'
#
loop_
_entity.id
_entity.type
_entity.pdbx_description
1 polymer ?
#
loop_
_entity_poly.entity_id
_entity_poly.type
_entity_poly.pdbx_seq_one_letter_code
_entity_poly.pdbx_strand_id
1 'polypeptide(L)'
;MFTAKAPSNVTLTRYATRLARDVSRQHSSRGISTATRQPLFTTSTTSHGTFMPAQERANQISNQLQRPYSTMSNNAELTQSNIFNVKDKIALVTGGGSGIGLMITQTLAVNGAKVYIVGRTEEKLEKVVEVHGKDIPGQIIPIVGDVQTKDGVQKILKVIESKEKYLDILVNNAGIAYGKTSTKVESAEEFSKNMFGETSEKAWLDTYQTNVVGPFLMGTAFLPLLAKGTQQTHGWSSTIVNISSISGHVRISQDHFSYNASKGATIHVNKMLATEIAKNGIKVRVNSIAPGVFPSEMTTQESRDDNQKSEMPKEKKEGLPAQRPGKDTDMAASILFVTMCQYLNGQTVTVDGGYSMQAGN
;
A
#
# COMPACT_ATOMS: atom_id res chain seq x y z
N MET A 1 -48.84 -37.50 -22.72
CA MET A 1 -49.81 -36.79 -21.86
C MET A 1 -49.06 -36.37 -20.60
N PHE A 2 -49.05 -35.13 -20.11
CA PHE A 2 -49.83 -33.93 -20.47
C PHE A 2 -48.94 -32.77 -20.98
N THR A 3 -49.57 -31.70 -21.48
CA THR A 3 -48.95 -30.54 -22.16
C THR A 3 -49.23 -29.21 -21.46
N ALA A 4 -48.22 -28.33 -21.37
CA ALA A 4 -48.36 -26.86 -21.32
C ALA A 4 -47.02 -26.22 -21.76
N LYS A 5 -46.89 -25.80 -23.03
CA LYS A 5 -47.04 -24.42 -23.55
C LYS A 5 -45.99 -23.39 -23.03
N ALA A 6 -45.09 -23.01 -23.94
CA ALA A 6 -44.15 -21.87 -23.91
C ALA A 6 -44.86 -20.56 -24.37
N PRO A 7 -44.22 -19.40 -24.70
CA PRO A 7 -42.78 -19.05 -24.86
C PRO A 7 -42.37 -17.85 -23.94
N SER A 8 -41.36 -16.98 -24.16
CA SER A 8 -40.40 -16.72 -25.26
C SER A 8 -39.11 -16.00 -24.78
N ASN A 9 -38.02 -16.16 -25.53
CA ASN A 9 -36.79 -15.34 -25.42
C ASN A 9 -37.00 -13.87 -25.84
N VAL A 10 -36.27 -12.92 -25.24
CA VAL A 10 -35.49 -11.83 -25.90
C VAL A 10 -34.56 -11.20 -24.84
N THR A 11 -33.26 -11.05 -25.14
CA THR A 11 -32.47 -9.81 -24.90
C THR A 11 -31.09 -9.96 -25.55
N LEU A 12 -30.83 -9.19 -26.61
CA LEU A 12 -29.49 -8.94 -27.14
C LEU A 12 -29.36 -7.45 -27.51
N THR A 13 -28.38 -6.80 -26.87
CA THR A 13 -27.55 -5.70 -27.40
C THR A 13 -28.23 -4.42 -27.91
N ARG A 14 -27.94 -3.28 -27.24
CA ARG A 14 -27.20 -2.13 -27.85
C ARG A 14 -26.88 -1.00 -26.84
N TYR A 15 -25.59 -0.74 -26.67
CA TYR A 15 -25.05 0.54 -26.19
C TYR A 15 -25.14 1.59 -27.31
N ALA A 16 -25.54 2.84 -27.00
CA ALA A 16 -25.04 4.06 -27.68
C ALA A 16 -25.58 5.38 -27.07
N THR A 17 -24.65 6.21 -26.59
CA THR A 17 -24.63 7.69 -26.73
C THR A 17 -25.79 8.55 -26.19
N ARG A 18 -25.56 9.28 -25.10
CA ARG A 18 -26.32 10.51 -24.76
C ARG A 18 -25.50 11.52 -23.93
N LEU A 19 -24.74 12.39 -24.60
CA LEU A 19 -24.13 13.60 -24.00
C LEU A 19 -23.76 14.61 -25.10
N ALA A 20 -24.67 15.55 -25.39
CA ALA A 20 -24.38 16.84 -26.04
C ALA A 20 -25.68 17.67 -26.19
N ARG A 21 -25.65 18.90 -25.65
CA ARG A 21 -26.55 20.08 -25.83
C ARG A 21 -27.05 20.61 -24.49
N ASP A 22 -26.34 21.62 -23.96
CA ASP A 22 -26.96 22.91 -23.66
C ASP A 22 -25.88 23.96 -23.35
N VAL A 23 -25.59 24.80 -24.35
CA VAL A 23 -24.86 26.07 -24.17
C VAL A 23 -25.51 27.09 -25.10
N SER A 24 -26.44 27.90 -24.58
CA SER A 24 -26.80 29.15 -25.24
C SER A 24 -27.24 30.24 -24.26
N ARG A 25 -26.48 31.35 -24.31
CA ARG A 25 -26.90 32.74 -24.12
C ARG A 25 -27.83 33.08 -22.93
N GLN A 26 -27.26 33.77 -21.94
CA GLN A 26 -27.87 35.02 -21.44
C GLN A 26 -26.80 36.12 -21.28
N HIS A 27 -26.93 37.16 -22.08
CA HIS A 27 -26.41 38.50 -21.78
C HIS A 27 -27.62 39.34 -21.33
N SER A 28 -27.52 40.03 -20.19
CA SER A 28 -28.41 41.15 -19.89
C SER A 28 -27.68 42.21 -19.07
N SER A 29 -27.64 43.42 -19.60
CA SER A 29 -27.03 44.60 -19.00
C SER A 29 -27.86 45.18 -17.86
N ARG A 30 -27.22 45.43 -16.73
CA ARG A 30 -27.56 46.43 -15.70
C ARG A 30 -26.23 46.90 -15.11
N GLY A 31 -25.97 48.17 -14.85
CA GLY A 31 -26.82 49.35 -14.82
C GLY A 31 -26.21 50.28 -13.78
N ILE A 32 -25.45 51.29 -14.22
CA ILE A 32 -24.65 52.15 -13.33
C ILE A 32 -25.60 52.99 -12.46
N SER A 33 -25.42 52.93 -11.14
CA SER A 33 -26.13 53.79 -10.20
C SER A 33 -25.13 54.71 -9.51
N THR A 34 -25.32 56.01 -9.69
CA THR A 34 -24.60 57.08 -9.00
C THR A 34 -25.30 57.40 -7.68
N ALA A 35 -24.56 57.39 -6.56
CA ALA A 35 -25.08 57.81 -5.26
C ALA A 35 -24.04 58.67 -4.53
N THR A 36 -24.25 59.98 -4.56
CA THR A 36 -23.43 61.00 -3.88
C THR A 36 -23.70 61.01 -2.38
N ARG A 37 -22.66 60.94 -1.52
CA ARG A 37 -22.72 61.45 -0.13
C ARG A 37 -21.42 62.12 0.30
N GLN A 38 -21.58 63.14 1.14
CA GLN A 38 -20.58 64.12 1.59
C GLN A 38 -19.61 63.58 2.67
N PRO A 39 -18.47 64.26 2.92
CA PRO A 39 -17.46 63.80 3.87
C PRO A 39 -17.85 64.08 5.33
N LEU A 40 -17.50 63.15 6.22
CA LEU A 40 -17.46 63.38 7.66
C LEU A 40 -16.00 63.39 8.11
N PHE A 41 -15.49 64.57 8.45
CA PHE A 41 -14.23 64.71 9.17
C PHE A 41 -14.40 64.14 10.58
N THR A 42 -13.58 63.15 10.93
CA THR A 42 -13.29 62.81 12.33
C THR A 42 -11.78 62.69 12.49
N THR A 43 -11.23 63.50 13.37
CA THR A 43 -9.81 63.50 13.71
C THR A 43 -9.54 62.42 14.76
N SER A 44 -8.71 61.43 14.43
CA SER A 44 -8.03 60.62 15.43
C SER A 44 -6.56 60.46 15.04
N THR A 45 -5.69 60.65 16.02
CA THR A 45 -4.24 60.75 15.83
C THR A 45 -3.56 59.39 15.94
N THR A 46 -2.75 59.08 14.92
CA THR A 46 -1.52 58.26 15.00
C THR A 46 -1.58 56.90 15.71
N SER A 47 -1.53 55.83 14.92
CA SER A 47 -0.34 54.99 14.97
C SER A 47 0.36 55.01 13.61
N HIS A 48 1.65 55.35 13.57
CA HIS A 48 2.45 55.28 12.34
C HIS A 48 2.86 53.83 12.10
N GLY A 49 1.94 53.03 11.57
CA GLY A 49 2.35 51.86 10.80
C GLY A 49 3.06 52.36 9.54
N THR A 50 4.35 52.07 9.39
CA THR A 50 5.12 52.36 8.18
C THR A 50 4.48 51.63 6.99
N PHE A 51 3.72 52.37 6.18
CA PHE A 51 3.20 51.87 4.91
C PHE A 51 4.39 51.66 3.97
N MET A 52 4.87 50.41 3.88
CA MET A 52 5.84 50.02 2.86
C MET A 52 5.31 50.46 1.48
N PRO A 53 6.06 51.27 0.71
CA PRO A 53 5.67 51.72 -0.62
C PRO A 53 5.20 50.54 -1.49
N ALA A 54 4.27 50.81 -2.40
CA ALA A 54 3.77 49.78 -3.33
C ALA A 54 4.91 49.09 -4.10
N GLN A 55 6.01 49.81 -4.34
CA GLN A 55 7.22 49.32 -4.99
C GLN A 55 8.07 48.40 -4.09
N GLU A 56 8.12 48.62 -2.77
CA GLU A 56 8.74 47.67 -1.84
C GLU A 56 7.90 46.40 -1.68
N ARG A 57 6.56 46.53 -1.67
CA ARG A 57 5.66 45.36 -1.71
C ARG A 57 5.77 44.59 -3.02
N ALA A 58 5.86 45.28 -4.16
CA ALA A 58 6.14 44.66 -5.44
C ALA A 58 7.52 43.98 -5.45
N ASN A 59 8.54 44.58 -4.85
CA ASN A 59 9.88 43.97 -4.72
C ASN A 59 9.89 42.79 -3.72
N GLN A 60 9.13 42.81 -2.63
CA GLN A 60 8.98 41.65 -1.75
C GLN A 60 8.23 40.50 -2.44
N ILE A 61 7.15 40.79 -3.16
CA ILE A 61 6.41 39.79 -3.95
C ILE A 61 7.29 39.27 -5.08
N SER A 62 8.04 40.15 -5.76
CA SER A 62 9.03 39.76 -6.77
C SER A 62 10.15 38.91 -6.17
N ASN A 63 10.66 39.20 -4.97
CA ASN A 63 11.69 38.39 -4.29
C ASN A 63 11.13 37.07 -3.73
N GLN A 64 9.83 36.98 -3.44
CA GLN A 64 9.16 35.72 -3.06
C GLN A 64 8.84 34.85 -4.29
N LEU A 65 8.56 35.45 -5.44
CA LEU A 65 8.33 34.76 -6.72
C LEU A 65 9.62 34.48 -7.50
N GLN A 66 10.67 35.28 -7.27
CA GLN A 66 12.05 35.04 -7.70
C GLN A 66 12.83 34.35 -6.58
N ARG A 67 12.40 33.14 -6.20
CA ARG A 67 13.41 32.11 -6.00
C ARG A 67 13.97 31.82 -7.39
N PRO A 68 15.22 32.21 -7.73
CA PRO A 68 15.79 31.76 -8.98
C PRO A 68 15.72 30.23 -9.02
N TYR A 69 15.37 29.66 -10.17
CA TYR A 69 15.62 28.24 -10.42
C TYR A 69 17.07 27.98 -10.01
N SER A 70 17.25 27.16 -8.97
CA SER A 70 18.46 27.27 -8.15
C SER A 70 19.69 26.94 -8.97
N THR A 71 20.58 27.91 -9.12
CA THR A 71 21.91 27.72 -9.71
C THR A 71 22.85 26.89 -8.82
N MET A 72 22.34 26.40 -7.68
CA MET A 72 22.98 25.42 -6.81
C MET A 72 22.56 24.00 -7.20
N SER A 73 23.53 23.10 -7.29
CA SER A 73 23.31 21.66 -7.47
C SER A 73 22.52 21.08 -6.29
N ASN A 74 21.58 20.17 -6.57
CA ASN A 74 20.81 19.46 -5.56
C ASN A 74 21.45 18.12 -5.10
N ASN A 75 22.74 17.90 -5.36
CA ASN A 75 23.42 16.63 -5.04
C ASN A 75 23.25 16.17 -3.58
N ALA A 76 23.08 17.09 -2.62
CA ALA A 76 22.81 16.76 -1.23
C ALA A 76 21.48 16.00 -1.03
N GLU A 77 20.44 16.34 -1.80
CA GLU A 77 19.13 15.66 -1.78
C GLU A 77 19.22 14.23 -2.31
N LEU A 78 20.17 13.96 -3.21
CA LEU A 78 20.36 12.67 -3.90
C LEU A 78 21.15 11.65 -3.08
N THR A 79 21.55 11.97 -1.85
CA THR A 79 22.24 11.05 -0.95
C THR A 79 21.32 9.90 -0.50
N GLN A 80 21.89 8.70 -0.31
CA GLN A 80 21.14 7.51 0.15
C GLN A 80 20.32 7.79 1.41
N SER A 81 20.91 8.50 2.36
CA SER A 81 20.31 8.91 3.64
C SER A 81 19.15 9.89 3.51
N ASN A 82 18.96 10.53 2.36
CA ASN A 82 17.83 11.42 2.08
C ASN A 82 16.77 10.69 1.23
N ILE A 83 17.15 10.02 0.13
CA ILE A 83 16.20 9.38 -0.79
C ILE A 83 15.50 8.14 -0.22
N PHE A 84 16.07 7.50 0.81
CA PHE A 84 15.48 6.33 1.51
C PHE A 84 15.15 6.61 2.98
N ASN A 85 14.98 7.88 3.37
CA ASN A 85 14.83 8.26 4.77
C ASN A 85 13.45 7.95 5.37
N VAL A 86 13.36 6.90 6.20
CA VAL A 86 12.15 6.57 6.99
C VAL A 86 12.24 7.01 8.46
N LYS A 87 13.25 7.82 8.83
CA LYS A 87 13.41 8.30 10.21
C LYS A 87 12.19 9.10 10.65
N ASP A 88 11.77 8.88 11.90
CA ASP A 88 10.63 9.52 12.55
C ASP A 88 9.26 9.24 11.88
N LYS A 89 9.20 8.31 10.91
CA LYS A 89 7.95 7.86 10.27
C LYS A 89 7.21 6.84 11.13
N ILE A 90 5.89 6.91 11.11
CA ILE A 90 5.02 5.96 11.81
C ILE A 90 4.55 4.89 10.82
N ALA A 91 4.91 3.63 11.08
CA ALA A 91 4.58 2.49 10.24
C ALA A 91 3.71 1.45 10.98
N LEU A 92 2.85 0.76 10.24
CA LEU A 92 2.07 -0.39 10.71
C LEU A 92 2.30 -1.57 9.74
N VAL A 93 2.79 -2.71 10.24
CA VAL A 93 3.12 -3.90 9.43
C VAL A 93 2.28 -5.09 9.89
N THR A 94 1.38 -5.56 9.03
CA THR A 94 0.56 -6.75 9.34
C THR A 94 1.32 -8.03 9.06
N GLY A 95 1.23 -9.04 9.93
CA GLY A 95 2.11 -10.20 9.89
C GLY A 95 3.58 -9.84 10.12
N GLY A 96 3.86 -8.76 10.86
CA GLY A 96 5.22 -8.23 11.08
C GLY A 96 6.13 -9.14 11.93
N GLY A 97 5.60 -10.22 12.49
CA GLY A 97 6.30 -11.11 13.43
C GLY A 97 7.17 -12.21 12.79
N SER A 98 7.02 -12.54 11.50
CA SER A 98 7.81 -13.59 10.85
C SER A 98 8.05 -13.32 9.36
N GLY A 99 9.02 -14.05 8.77
CA GLY A 99 9.30 -14.03 7.33
C GLY A 99 9.51 -12.61 6.74
N ILE A 100 8.85 -12.33 5.62
CA ILE A 100 8.94 -11.04 4.91
C ILE A 100 8.44 -9.87 5.78
N GLY A 101 7.42 -10.08 6.61
CA GLY A 101 6.91 -9.06 7.53
C GLY A 101 7.94 -8.65 8.57
N LEU A 102 8.72 -9.61 9.07
CA LEU A 102 9.84 -9.35 9.97
C LEU A 102 10.99 -8.61 9.25
N MET A 103 11.35 -9.01 8.03
CA MET A 103 12.35 -8.29 7.22
C MET A 103 11.98 -6.83 7.00
N ILE A 104 10.71 -6.55 6.70
CA ILE A 104 10.17 -5.19 6.53
C ILE A 104 10.19 -4.42 7.87
N THR A 105 9.74 -5.06 8.95
CA THR A 105 9.72 -4.48 10.30
C THR A 105 11.11 -4.03 10.73
N GLN A 106 12.09 -4.93 10.65
CA GLN A 106 13.49 -4.62 10.97
C GLN A 106 14.03 -3.51 10.07
N THR A 107 13.78 -3.57 8.76
CA THR A 107 14.24 -2.52 7.83
C THR A 107 13.76 -1.15 8.25
N LEU A 108 12.46 -0.99 8.50
CA LEU A 108 11.89 0.31 8.87
C LEU A 108 12.40 0.77 10.23
N ALA A 109 12.44 -0.11 11.24
CA ALA A 109 12.86 0.24 12.59
C ALA A 109 14.38 0.55 12.70
N VAL A 110 15.24 -0.21 12.02
CA VAL A 110 16.70 0.06 11.95
C VAL A 110 16.99 1.38 11.23
N ASN A 111 16.14 1.80 10.28
CA ASN A 111 16.26 3.10 9.61
C ASN A 111 15.48 4.23 10.32
N GLY A 112 15.13 4.06 11.59
CA GLY A 112 14.60 5.13 12.46
C GLY A 112 13.09 5.33 12.45
N ALA A 113 12.31 4.42 11.85
CA ALA A 113 10.85 4.47 11.93
C ALA A 113 10.32 3.91 13.27
N LYS A 114 9.15 4.39 13.69
CA LYS A 114 8.34 3.79 14.75
C LYS A 114 7.38 2.77 14.12
N VAL A 115 7.63 1.49 14.35
CA VAL A 115 6.95 0.39 13.66
C VAL A 115 6.05 -0.38 14.60
N TYR A 116 4.74 -0.30 14.36
CA TYR A 116 3.76 -1.18 14.96
C TYR A 116 3.69 -2.49 14.17
N ILE A 117 3.76 -3.65 14.84
CA ILE A 117 3.60 -4.97 14.21
C ILE A 117 2.30 -5.63 14.67
N VAL A 118 1.52 -6.13 13.72
CA VAL A 118 0.26 -6.85 13.98
C VAL A 118 0.43 -8.33 13.71
N GLY A 119 -0.06 -9.17 14.62
CA GLY A 119 -0.15 -10.61 14.46
C GLY A 119 -1.16 -11.22 15.45
N ARG A 120 -1.49 -12.51 15.26
CA ARG A 120 -2.47 -13.22 16.09
C ARG A 120 -1.87 -13.91 17.32
N THR A 121 -0.55 -14.12 17.33
CA THR A 121 0.17 -14.82 18.40
C THR A 121 1.04 -13.81 19.15
N GLU A 122 0.65 -13.51 20.39
CA GLU A 122 1.29 -12.49 21.24
C GLU A 122 2.78 -12.78 21.46
N GLU A 123 3.09 -13.99 21.92
CA GLU A 123 4.45 -14.50 22.19
C GLU A 123 5.42 -14.29 21.01
N LYS A 124 4.97 -14.51 19.76
CA LYS A 124 5.79 -14.27 18.56
C LYS A 124 6.09 -12.79 18.35
N LEU A 125 5.14 -11.90 18.63
CA LEU A 125 5.33 -10.45 18.50
C LEU A 125 6.24 -9.91 19.61
N GLU A 126 6.06 -10.37 20.85
CA GLU A 126 6.92 -10.04 21.98
C GLU A 126 8.36 -10.51 21.72
N LYS A 127 8.54 -11.74 21.19
CA LYS A 127 9.86 -12.25 20.83
C LYS A 127 10.57 -11.38 19.80
N VAL A 128 9.85 -10.84 18.82
CA VAL A 128 10.40 -9.91 17.83
C VAL A 128 10.84 -8.59 18.47
N VAL A 129 10.08 -8.06 19.42
CA VAL A 129 10.46 -6.85 20.17
C VAL A 129 11.69 -7.12 21.05
N GLU A 130 11.74 -8.27 21.72
CA GLU A 130 12.84 -8.69 22.59
C GLU A 130 14.17 -8.84 21.83
N VAL A 131 14.14 -9.42 20.63
CA VAL A 131 15.34 -9.76 19.84
C VAL A 131 15.75 -8.63 18.89
N HIS A 132 14.79 -7.97 18.24
CA HIS A 132 15.05 -7.02 17.15
C HIS A 132 14.71 -5.56 17.49
N GLY A 133 14.15 -5.29 18.67
CA GLY A 133 13.75 -3.95 19.13
C GLY A 133 14.79 -3.20 19.98
N LYS A 134 15.98 -3.79 20.19
CA LYS A 134 17.08 -3.22 21.01
C LYS A 134 18.16 -2.62 20.12
N ASP A 135 18.87 -1.61 20.64
CA ASP A 135 20.05 -0.98 20.00
C ASP A 135 19.83 -0.47 18.57
N ILE A 136 18.60 -0.07 18.25
CA ILE A 136 18.18 0.48 16.95
C ILE A 136 17.76 1.96 17.07
N PRO A 137 17.88 2.76 15.98
CA PRO A 137 17.43 4.16 15.98
C PRO A 137 15.91 4.37 16.06
N GLY A 138 15.12 3.37 15.65
CA GLY A 138 13.65 3.40 15.67
C GLY A 138 13.05 2.60 16.83
N GLN A 139 11.83 2.10 16.64
CA GLN A 139 11.12 1.32 17.66
C GLN A 139 10.25 0.24 17.02
N ILE A 140 10.11 -0.91 17.68
CA ILE A 140 9.12 -1.95 17.35
C ILE A 140 8.10 -2.05 18.49
N ILE A 141 6.80 -2.06 18.17
CA ILE A 141 5.69 -2.10 19.13
C ILE A 141 4.70 -3.20 18.72
N PRO A 142 4.36 -4.17 19.60
CA PRO A 142 3.47 -5.26 19.25
C PRO A 142 2.00 -4.85 19.40
N ILE A 143 1.14 -5.37 18.52
CA ILE A 143 -0.33 -5.31 18.62
C ILE A 143 -0.89 -6.70 18.29
N VAL A 144 -1.53 -7.36 19.26
CA VAL A 144 -2.31 -8.57 18.97
C VAL A 144 -3.56 -8.17 18.21
N GLY A 145 -3.78 -8.75 17.04
CA GLY A 145 -4.90 -8.40 16.18
C GLY A 145 -5.09 -9.32 14.99
N ASP A 146 -6.33 -9.38 14.52
CA ASP A 146 -6.72 -10.09 13.32
C ASP A 146 -7.17 -9.09 12.23
N VAL A 147 -6.67 -9.30 11.02
CA VAL A 147 -6.97 -8.46 9.84
C VAL A 147 -8.09 -9.03 8.98
N GLN A 148 -8.53 -10.27 9.24
CA GLN A 148 -9.54 -10.96 8.43
C GLN A 148 -10.94 -10.34 8.59
N THR A 149 -11.23 -9.63 9.68
CA THR A 149 -12.58 -9.14 10.01
C THR A 149 -12.63 -7.63 10.23
N LYS A 150 -13.79 -7.01 9.94
CA LYS A 150 -14.00 -5.57 10.22
C LYS A 150 -13.76 -5.24 11.70
N ASP A 151 -14.25 -6.08 12.60
CA ASP A 151 -14.13 -5.88 14.05
C ASP A 151 -12.67 -6.02 14.52
N GLY A 152 -11.91 -6.96 13.96
CA GLY A 152 -10.47 -7.09 14.19
C GLY A 152 -9.70 -5.85 13.73
N VAL A 153 -9.94 -5.40 12.48
CA VAL A 153 -9.36 -4.18 11.93
C VAL A 153 -9.74 -2.94 12.74
N GLN A 154 -10.99 -2.82 13.21
CA GLN A 154 -11.43 -1.72 14.08
C GLN A 154 -10.73 -1.73 15.44
N LYS A 155 -10.46 -2.90 16.03
CA LYS A 155 -9.68 -2.99 17.28
C LYS A 155 -8.25 -2.50 17.07
N ILE A 156 -7.59 -2.94 15.99
CA ILE A 156 -6.23 -2.48 15.63
C ILE A 156 -6.23 -0.96 15.38
N LEU A 157 -7.21 -0.43 14.64
CA LEU A 157 -7.35 1.00 14.38
C LEU A 157 -7.47 1.81 15.67
N LYS A 158 -8.35 1.41 16.59
CA LYS A 158 -8.51 2.08 17.90
C LYS A 158 -7.23 2.09 18.73
N VAL A 159 -6.43 1.02 18.70
CA VAL A 159 -5.13 0.99 19.39
C VAL A 159 -4.18 2.02 18.79
N ILE A 160 -4.11 2.14 17.46
CA ILE A 160 -3.28 3.15 16.79
C ILE A 160 -3.81 4.56 17.05
N GLU A 161 -5.10 4.82 16.92
CA GLU A 161 -5.72 6.14 17.19
C GLU A 161 -5.52 6.60 18.64
N SER A 162 -5.41 5.67 19.60
CA SER A 162 -5.12 5.99 21.01
C SER A 162 -3.67 6.42 21.27
N LYS A 163 -2.75 6.12 20.33
CA LYS A 163 -1.30 6.36 20.46
C LYS A 163 -0.77 7.40 19.48
N GLU A 164 -1.36 7.50 18.29
CA GLU A 164 -0.86 8.27 17.16
C GLU A 164 -1.95 9.15 16.53
N LYS A 165 -1.58 10.36 16.12
CA LYS A 165 -2.50 11.30 15.44
C LYS A 165 -2.64 11.02 13.94
N TYR A 166 -1.70 10.26 13.37
CA TYR A 166 -1.57 9.97 11.95
C TYR A 166 -0.79 8.66 11.72
N LEU A 167 -0.73 8.20 10.47
CA LEU A 167 0.11 7.09 10.02
C LEU A 167 0.82 7.50 8.73
N ASP A 168 2.10 7.14 8.55
CA ASP A 168 2.83 7.39 7.31
C ASP A 168 2.79 6.18 6.37
N ILE A 169 2.92 4.98 6.93
CA ILE A 169 3.17 3.75 6.17
C ILE A 169 2.25 2.63 6.70
N LEU A 170 1.44 2.05 5.84
CA LEU A 170 0.71 0.81 6.11
C LEU A 170 1.25 -0.30 5.22
N VAL A 171 1.85 -1.33 5.79
CA VAL A 171 2.28 -2.54 5.07
C VAL A 171 1.31 -3.68 5.35
N ASN A 172 0.51 -4.01 4.34
CA ASN A 172 -0.36 -5.18 4.34
C ASN A 172 0.46 -6.41 3.90
N ASN A 173 1.07 -7.10 4.86
CA ASN A 173 1.91 -8.28 4.62
C ASN A 173 1.26 -9.59 5.12
N ALA A 174 0.34 -9.54 6.09
CA ALA A 174 -0.34 -10.73 6.60
C ALA A 174 -0.99 -11.54 5.47
N GLY A 175 -0.71 -12.84 5.44
CA GLY A 175 -1.25 -13.74 4.43
C GLY A 175 -1.05 -15.20 4.79
N ILE A 176 -1.85 -16.07 4.18
CA ILE A 176 -1.81 -17.52 4.35
C ILE A 176 -1.80 -18.22 3.00
N ALA A 177 -1.31 -19.46 2.99
CA ALA A 177 -1.46 -20.43 1.93
C ALA A 177 -1.80 -21.77 2.58
N TYR A 178 -2.70 -22.53 1.97
CA TYR A 178 -2.98 -23.92 2.37
C TYR A 178 -2.20 -24.91 1.50
N GLY A 179 -2.46 -26.20 1.71
CA GLY A 179 -1.72 -27.31 1.11
C GLY A 179 -1.71 -27.31 -0.43
N LYS A 180 -0.80 -28.12 -0.97
CA LYS A 180 -0.62 -28.33 -2.40
C LYS A 180 -1.64 -29.30 -2.97
N THR A 181 -2.08 -29.03 -4.20
CA THR A 181 -2.82 -29.98 -5.04
C THR A 181 -2.00 -30.26 -6.30
N SER A 182 -1.61 -31.52 -6.52
CA SER A 182 -0.73 -31.88 -7.64
C SER A 182 -1.42 -31.64 -8.99
N THR A 183 -0.81 -30.78 -9.82
CA THR A 183 -1.25 -30.58 -11.20
C THR A 183 -0.53 -31.48 -12.21
N LYS A 184 0.39 -32.34 -11.75
CA LYS A 184 1.08 -33.33 -12.58
C LYS A 184 0.32 -34.65 -12.49
N VAL A 185 -0.22 -35.07 -13.62
CA VAL A 185 -1.14 -36.21 -13.78
C VAL A 185 -1.03 -36.74 -15.21
N GLU A 186 -1.45 -37.98 -15.43
CA GLU A 186 -1.40 -38.64 -16.74
C GLU A 186 -2.76 -38.68 -17.47
N SER A 187 -3.87 -38.40 -16.76
CA SER A 187 -5.22 -38.38 -17.37
C SER A 187 -6.10 -37.22 -16.88
N ALA A 188 -7.19 -36.95 -17.62
CA ALA A 188 -8.18 -35.94 -17.25
C ALA A 188 -9.01 -36.34 -16.01
N GLU A 189 -9.25 -37.64 -15.84
CA GLU A 189 -9.91 -38.22 -14.66
C GLU A 189 -9.04 -38.04 -13.41
N GLU A 190 -7.73 -38.24 -13.53
CA GLU A 190 -6.77 -37.97 -12.45
C GLU A 190 -6.68 -36.47 -12.15
N PHE A 191 -6.62 -35.61 -13.17
CA PHE A 191 -6.67 -34.15 -12.99
C PHE A 191 -7.93 -33.74 -12.22
N SER A 192 -9.09 -34.25 -12.65
CA SER A 192 -10.39 -33.99 -12.02
C SER A 192 -10.41 -34.50 -10.58
N LYS A 193 -9.95 -35.73 -10.33
CA LYS A 193 -9.88 -36.33 -8.99
C LYS A 193 -9.02 -35.49 -8.04
N ASN A 194 -7.83 -35.07 -8.45
CA ASN A 194 -6.94 -34.28 -7.60
C ASN A 194 -7.54 -32.87 -7.39
N MET A 195 -7.90 -32.19 -8.47
CA MET A 195 -8.37 -30.80 -8.41
C MET A 195 -9.73 -30.64 -7.71
N PHE A 196 -10.66 -31.59 -7.88
CA PHE A 196 -11.97 -31.55 -7.23
C PHE A 196 -11.96 -32.20 -5.84
N GLY A 197 -11.26 -33.32 -5.67
CA GLY A 197 -11.27 -34.12 -4.44
C GLY A 197 -10.40 -33.56 -3.32
N GLU A 198 -9.26 -32.92 -3.62
CA GLU A 198 -8.37 -32.33 -2.61
C GLU A 198 -8.71 -30.86 -2.29
N THR A 199 -9.52 -30.20 -3.14
CA THR A 199 -9.86 -28.78 -2.96
C THR A 199 -10.82 -28.60 -1.77
N SER A 200 -10.37 -27.83 -0.78
CA SER A 200 -11.23 -27.32 0.29
C SER A 200 -11.74 -25.91 -0.04
N GLU A 201 -13.06 -25.76 -0.21
CA GLU A 201 -13.71 -24.47 -0.43
C GLU A 201 -13.46 -23.51 0.75
N LYS A 202 -13.43 -24.04 1.98
CA LYS A 202 -13.07 -23.25 3.17
C LYS A 202 -11.63 -22.72 3.07
N ALA A 203 -10.68 -23.54 2.63
CA ALA A 203 -9.30 -23.08 2.44
C ALA A 203 -9.20 -21.96 1.39
N TRP A 204 -9.97 -22.03 0.30
CA TRP A 204 -10.09 -20.93 -0.67
C TRP A 204 -10.64 -19.65 -0.02
N LEU A 205 -11.77 -19.76 0.70
CA LEU A 205 -12.41 -18.62 1.35
C LEU A 205 -11.50 -17.96 2.40
N ASP A 206 -10.89 -18.75 3.29
CA ASP A 206 -9.94 -18.26 4.30
C ASP A 206 -8.72 -17.56 3.65
N THR A 207 -8.21 -18.12 2.53
CA THR A 207 -7.09 -17.53 1.77
C THR A 207 -7.48 -16.16 1.20
N TYR A 208 -8.66 -16.05 0.58
CA TYR A 208 -9.16 -14.77 0.08
C TYR A 208 -9.46 -13.77 1.21
N GLN A 209 -10.04 -14.24 2.32
CA GLN A 209 -10.33 -13.40 3.47
C GLN A 209 -9.05 -12.75 4.03
N THR A 210 -7.95 -13.50 4.09
CA THR A 210 -6.67 -12.99 4.57
C THR A 210 -5.94 -12.17 3.52
N ASN A 211 -5.74 -12.71 2.31
CA ASN A 211 -4.81 -12.17 1.31
C ASN A 211 -5.41 -11.04 0.46
N VAL A 212 -6.75 -10.92 0.43
CA VAL A 212 -7.47 -10.00 -0.45
C VAL A 212 -8.37 -9.06 0.35
N VAL A 213 -9.24 -9.61 1.20
CA VAL A 213 -10.18 -8.81 2.01
C VAL A 213 -9.43 -8.06 3.11
N GLY A 214 -8.47 -8.71 3.80
CA GLY A 214 -7.64 -8.08 4.83
C GLY A 214 -6.94 -6.78 4.36
N PRO A 215 -6.14 -6.80 3.28
CA PRO A 215 -5.51 -5.60 2.72
C PRO A 215 -6.51 -4.49 2.34
N PHE A 216 -7.69 -4.86 1.81
CA PHE A 216 -8.75 -3.90 1.51
C PHE A 216 -9.34 -3.26 2.77
N LEU A 217 -9.66 -4.06 3.80
CA LEU A 217 -10.20 -3.57 5.06
C LEU A 217 -9.20 -2.68 5.79
N MET A 218 -7.95 -3.12 5.92
CA MET A 218 -6.87 -2.32 6.51
C MET A 218 -6.65 -1.02 5.72
N GLY A 219 -6.51 -1.10 4.40
CA GLY A 219 -6.25 0.06 3.55
C GLY A 219 -7.36 1.11 3.58
N THR A 220 -8.62 0.68 3.64
CA THR A 220 -9.78 1.59 3.72
C THR A 220 -9.98 2.16 5.12
N ALA A 221 -9.85 1.35 6.18
CA ALA A 221 -10.02 1.79 7.56
C ALA A 221 -8.94 2.79 8.02
N PHE A 222 -7.69 2.59 7.59
CA PHE A 222 -6.57 3.48 7.96
C PHE A 222 -6.41 4.70 7.05
N LEU A 223 -7.18 4.81 5.96
CA LEU A 223 -7.08 5.92 5.01
C LEU A 223 -7.17 7.32 5.68
N PRO A 224 -8.02 7.57 6.70
CA PRO A 224 -8.04 8.86 7.40
C PRO A 224 -6.74 9.17 8.16
N LEU A 225 -6.10 8.18 8.78
CA LEU A 225 -4.81 8.37 9.46
C LEU A 225 -3.67 8.58 8.46
N LEU A 226 -3.69 7.86 7.34
CA LEU A 226 -2.73 8.03 6.24
C LEU A 226 -2.85 9.42 5.62
N ALA A 227 -4.06 9.91 5.37
CA ALA A 227 -4.32 11.26 4.86
C ALA A 227 -3.82 12.35 5.81
N LYS A 228 -3.96 12.17 7.14
CA LYS A 228 -3.35 13.05 8.14
C LYS A 228 -1.82 13.00 8.09
N GLY A 229 -1.21 11.83 7.83
CA GLY A 229 0.25 11.67 7.73
C GLY A 229 0.84 12.47 6.58
N THR A 230 0.18 12.44 5.41
CA THR A 230 0.52 13.27 4.26
C THR A 230 0.54 14.77 4.59
N GLN A 231 -0.29 15.22 5.53
CA GLN A 231 -0.35 16.64 5.93
C GLN A 231 0.80 17.05 6.87
N GLN A 232 1.55 16.11 7.46
CA GLN A 232 2.60 16.42 8.44
C GLN A 232 3.93 16.85 7.80
N THR A 233 4.17 16.54 6.53
CA THR A 233 5.45 16.81 5.87
C THR A 233 5.23 17.29 4.44
N HIS A 234 5.75 18.46 4.09
CA HIS A 234 5.67 18.97 2.72
C HIS A 234 6.40 18.03 1.74
N GLY A 235 5.82 17.77 0.58
CA GLY A 235 6.38 16.86 -0.43
C GLY A 235 6.23 15.36 -0.11
N TRP A 236 5.77 14.99 1.09
CA TRP A 236 5.45 13.61 1.45
C TRP A 236 4.02 13.24 1.00
N SER A 237 3.81 11.96 0.72
CA SER A 237 2.50 11.33 0.65
C SER A 237 2.60 9.95 1.28
N SER A 238 1.84 9.75 2.36
CA SER A 238 1.71 8.48 3.06
C SER A 238 1.30 7.37 2.11
N THR A 239 1.62 6.12 2.46
CA THR A 239 1.47 5.01 1.52
C THR A 239 0.97 3.71 2.13
N ILE A 240 0.17 3.00 1.34
CA ILE A 240 -0.21 1.61 1.55
C ILE A 240 0.68 0.74 0.65
N VAL A 241 1.36 -0.24 1.25
CA VAL A 241 2.18 -1.23 0.56
C VAL A 241 1.56 -2.62 0.75
N ASN A 242 1.06 -3.21 -0.33
CA ASN A 242 0.46 -4.55 -0.29
C ASN A 242 1.50 -5.60 -0.72
N ILE A 243 1.82 -6.57 0.13
CA ILE A 243 2.74 -7.66 -0.25
C ILE A 243 1.96 -8.74 -0.99
N SER A 244 2.11 -8.75 -2.32
CA SER A 244 1.50 -9.75 -3.20
C SER A 244 2.42 -10.98 -3.30
N SER A 245 2.75 -11.44 -4.51
CA SER A 245 3.71 -12.52 -4.80
C SER A 245 3.88 -12.64 -6.32
N ILE A 246 5.01 -13.19 -6.79
CA ILE A 246 5.11 -13.71 -8.17
C ILE A 246 3.99 -14.69 -8.53
N SER A 247 3.43 -15.41 -7.55
CA SER A 247 2.30 -16.31 -7.71
C SER A 247 1.02 -15.62 -8.22
N GLY A 248 0.93 -14.29 -8.09
CA GLY A 248 -0.14 -13.47 -8.69
C GLY A 248 0.14 -12.98 -10.11
N HIS A 249 1.34 -13.25 -10.65
CA HIS A 249 1.73 -12.96 -12.03
C HIS A 249 1.86 -14.23 -12.87
N VAL A 250 2.56 -15.26 -12.35
CA VAL A 250 2.90 -16.44 -13.15
C VAL A 250 1.69 -17.34 -13.44
N ARG A 251 1.64 -17.85 -14.66
CA ARG A 251 0.59 -18.78 -15.14
C ARG A 251 0.65 -20.19 -14.56
N ILE A 252 1.81 -20.62 -14.05
CA ILE A 252 1.96 -21.92 -13.40
C ILE A 252 1.40 -21.87 -11.99
N SER A 253 0.55 -22.84 -11.61
CA SER A 253 -0.10 -22.88 -10.31
C SER A 253 0.88 -23.03 -9.13
N GLN A 254 2.09 -23.56 -9.39
CA GLN A 254 3.05 -23.98 -8.36
C GLN A 254 2.46 -25.00 -7.36
N ASP A 255 1.40 -25.72 -7.78
CA ASP A 255 0.51 -26.57 -6.98
C ASP A 255 -0.40 -25.82 -5.97
N HIS A 256 -0.54 -24.49 -6.10
CA HIS A 256 -1.14 -23.56 -5.13
C HIS A 256 -2.25 -22.67 -5.74
N PHE A 257 -3.25 -23.24 -6.43
CA PHE A 257 -4.28 -22.45 -7.14
C PHE A 257 -4.98 -21.35 -6.30
N SER A 258 -5.41 -21.67 -5.08
CA SER A 258 -6.11 -20.72 -4.19
C SER A 258 -5.22 -19.53 -3.82
N TYR A 259 -3.95 -19.78 -3.53
CA TYR A 259 -2.97 -18.75 -3.20
C TYR A 259 -2.62 -17.89 -4.42
N ASN A 260 -2.31 -18.50 -5.56
CA ASN A 260 -1.99 -17.79 -6.80
C ASN A 260 -3.15 -16.87 -7.22
N ALA A 261 -4.38 -17.39 -7.24
CA ALA A 261 -5.59 -16.63 -7.54
C ALA A 261 -5.79 -15.48 -6.53
N SER A 262 -5.59 -15.73 -5.23
CA SER A 262 -5.68 -14.68 -4.21
C SER A 262 -4.63 -13.57 -4.41
N LYS A 263 -3.38 -13.90 -4.77
CA LYS A 263 -2.32 -12.91 -4.99
C LYS A 263 -2.52 -12.13 -6.28
N GLY A 264 -3.07 -12.73 -7.33
CA GLY A 264 -3.55 -12.03 -8.51
C GLY A 264 -4.68 -11.03 -8.17
N ALA A 265 -5.61 -11.44 -7.30
CA ALA A 265 -6.63 -10.54 -6.77
C ALA A 265 -6.05 -9.41 -5.89
N THR A 266 -5.02 -9.67 -5.05
CA THR A 266 -4.30 -8.63 -4.30
C THR A 266 -3.69 -7.57 -5.25
N ILE A 267 -3.09 -7.99 -6.36
CA ILE A 267 -2.53 -7.08 -7.38
C ILE A 267 -3.63 -6.23 -8.03
N HIS A 268 -4.81 -6.80 -8.28
CA HIS A 268 -5.94 -6.04 -8.83
C HIS A 268 -6.55 -5.06 -7.80
N VAL A 269 -6.72 -5.49 -6.54
CA VAL A 269 -7.13 -4.63 -5.41
C VAL A 269 -6.18 -3.46 -5.23
N ASN A 270 -4.87 -3.67 -5.36
CA ASN A 270 -3.86 -2.61 -5.32
C ASN A 270 -4.12 -1.53 -6.39
N LYS A 271 -4.36 -1.94 -7.64
CA LYS A 271 -4.65 -1.03 -8.77
C LYS A 271 -5.95 -0.26 -8.56
N MET A 272 -7.00 -0.93 -8.09
CA MET A 272 -8.30 -0.31 -7.81
C MET A 272 -8.19 0.73 -6.68
N LEU A 273 -7.58 0.36 -5.54
CA LEU A 273 -7.40 1.28 -4.41
C LEU A 273 -6.56 2.50 -4.80
N ALA A 274 -5.43 2.31 -5.49
CA ALA A 274 -4.60 3.42 -5.99
C ALA A 274 -5.41 4.40 -6.87
N THR A 275 -6.21 3.85 -7.77
CA THR A 275 -7.00 4.61 -8.74
C THR A 275 -8.12 5.39 -8.06
N GLU A 276 -8.93 4.75 -7.22
CA GLU A 276 -10.08 5.40 -6.59
C GLU A 276 -9.67 6.40 -5.50
N ILE A 277 -8.60 6.14 -4.74
CA ILE A 277 -8.03 7.12 -3.80
C ILE A 277 -7.54 8.35 -4.55
N ALA A 278 -6.77 8.18 -5.64
CA ALA A 278 -6.23 9.29 -6.42
C ALA A 278 -7.33 10.11 -7.14
N LYS A 279 -8.35 9.47 -7.72
CA LYS A 279 -9.49 10.15 -8.36
C LYS A 279 -10.25 11.09 -7.42
N ASN A 280 -10.32 10.73 -6.13
CA ASN A 280 -10.98 11.55 -5.10
C ASN A 280 -10.06 12.64 -4.53
N GLY A 281 -8.88 12.88 -5.13
CA GLY A 281 -7.93 13.91 -4.68
C GLY A 281 -7.22 13.58 -3.37
N ILE A 282 -7.38 12.36 -2.85
CA ILE A 282 -6.76 11.93 -1.60
C ILE A 282 -5.28 11.60 -1.88
N LYS A 283 -4.38 12.37 -1.27
CA LYS A 283 -2.92 12.24 -1.46
C LYS A 283 -2.35 11.09 -0.62
N VAL A 284 -2.73 9.86 -0.93
CA VAL A 284 -2.17 8.63 -0.36
C VAL A 284 -1.81 7.69 -1.52
N ARG A 285 -0.58 7.18 -1.53
CA ARG A 285 -0.07 6.30 -2.61
C ARG A 285 -0.34 4.84 -2.26
N VAL A 286 -0.73 4.02 -3.24
CA VAL A 286 -0.96 2.59 -3.02
C VAL A 286 -0.12 1.78 -4.00
N ASN A 287 0.80 0.98 -3.48
CA ASN A 287 1.74 0.18 -4.26
C ASN A 287 1.82 -1.25 -3.72
N SER A 288 2.38 -2.15 -4.52
CA SER A 288 2.62 -3.53 -4.13
C SER A 288 4.07 -3.93 -4.37
N ILE A 289 4.57 -4.84 -3.53
CA ILE A 289 5.76 -5.64 -3.83
C ILE A 289 5.26 -7.03 -4.16
N ALA A 290 5.80 -7.67 -5.21
CA ALA A 290 5.58 -9.06 -5.57
C ALA A 290 6.87 -9.85 -5.31
N PRO A 291 7.07 -10.41 -4.10
CA PRO A 291 8.26 -11.19 -3.80
C PRO A 291 8.25 -12.51 -4.56
N GLY A 292 9.44 -12.95 -4.98
CA GLY A 292 9.70 -14.32 -5.39
C GLY A 292 9.99 -15.23 -4.20
N VAL A 293 11.01 -16.08 -4.35
CA VAL A 293 11.39 -17.07 -3.33
C VAL A 293 12.20 -16.40 -2.22
N PHE A 294 11.58 -16.18 -1.06
CA PHE A 294 12.22 -15.68 0.18
C PHE A 294 12.04 -16.69 1.32
N PRO A 295 12.95 -16.75 2.31
CA PRO A 295 12.75 -17.49 3.55
C PRO A 295 11.58 -16.92 4.37
N SER A 296 10.59 -17.78 4.64
CA SER A 296 9.43 -17.47 5.48
C SER A 296 8.76 -18.77 5.94
N GLU A 297 7.92 -18.71 6.98
CA GLU A 297 7.12 -19.86 7.44
C GLU A 297 6.30 -20.47 6.29
N MET A 298 5.83 -19.66 5.34
CA MET A 298 5.09 -20.12 4.17
C MET A 298 5.95 -20.93 3.17
N THR A 299 7.25 -20.66 3.07
CA THR A 299 8.16 -21.30 2.09
C THR A 299 9.06 -22.39 2.71
N THR A 300 9.14 -22.42 4.03
CA THR A 300 10.02 -23.30 4.82
C THR A 300 9.26 -24.15 5.83
N GLN A 301 7.98 -23.86 6.07
CA GLN A 301 7.08 -24.47 7.07
C GLN A 301 7.43 -24.18 8.54
N GLU A 302 8.60 -23.59 8.81
CA GLU A 302 9.11 -23.35 10.17
C GLU A 302 9.77 -21.95 10.29
N SER A 303 9.78 -21.41 11.51
CA SER A 303 10.70 -20.34 11.94
C SER A 303 11.56 -20.91 13.06
N ARG A 304 12.79 -20.40 13.22
CA ARG A 304 13.55 -20.65 14.43
C ARG A 304 12.92 -19.90 15.62
N ASP A 305 12.75 -20.60 16.73
CA ASP A 305 12.13 -20.03 17.94
C ASP A 305 12.95 -18.86 18.54
N ASP A 306 14.28 -18.90 18.38
CA ASP A 306 15.22 -17.94 18.97
C ASP A 306 15.08 -16.52 18.40
N ASN A 307 14.77 -16.38 17.10
CA ASN A 307 14.82 -15.11 16.39
C ASN A 307 13.70 -14.88 15.35
N GLN A 308 12.76 -15.83 15.19
CA GLN A 308 11.64 -15.80 14.24
C GLN A 308 12.05 -15.70 12.75
N LYS A 309 13.29 -16.08 12.42
CA LYS A 309 13.77 -16.21 11.03
C LYS A 309 13.56 -17.63 10.53
N SER A 310 13.15 -17.73 9.28
CA SER A 310 13.18 -18.96 8.50
C SER A 310 14.47 -19.07 7.70
N GLU A 311 14.94 -20.29 7.43
CA GLU A 311 16.06 -20.54 6.53
C GLU A 311 15.65 -21.45 5.39
N MET A 312 16.19 -21.20 4.18
CA MET A 312 15.92 -22.05 3.03
C MET A 312 17.09 -23.01 2.77
N PRO A 313 16.82 -24.32 2.64
CA PRO A 313 17.83 -25.31 2.22
C PRO A 313 18.55 -24.89 0.94
N LYS A 314 19.84 -25.21 0.81
CA LYS A 314 20.68 -24.77 -0.31
C LYS A 314 20.25 -25.39 -1.65
N GLU A 315 19.46 -26.45 -1.59
CA GLU A 315 18.97 -27.27 -2.68
C GLU A 315 17.74 -26.59 -3.35
N LYS A 316 16.98 -25.77 -2.60
CA LYS A 316 15.91 -24.91 -3.14
C LYS A 316 16.41 -23.72 -3.99
N LYS A 317 17.70 -23.68 -4.34
CA LYS A 317 18.30 -22.69 -5.26
C LYS A 317 18.12 -23.07 -6.72
N GLU A 318 18.00 -24.37 -7.01
CA GLU A 318 18.01 -24.90 -8.37
C GLU A 318 16.84 -24.33 -9.19
N GLY A 319 17.18 -23.72 -10.34
CA GLY A 319 16.24 -23.06 -11.24
C GLY A 319 16.34 -21.53 -11.24
N LEU A 320 16.41 -20.85 -10.08
CA LEU A 320 16.38 -19.38 -10.01
C LEU A 320 17.54 -18.74 -10.81
N PRO A 321 17.31 -17.76 -11.71
CA PRO A 321 18.40 -17.08 -12.43
C PRO A 321 19.44 -16.43 -11.51
N ALA A 322 19.02 -15.88 -10.37
CA ALA A 322 19.91 -15.34 -9.34
C ALA A 322 20.70 -16.42 -8.55
N GLN A 323 20.41 -17.71 -8.74
CA GLN A 323 21.04 -18.85 -8.07
C GLN A 323 20.96 -18.81 -6.52
N ARG A 324 20.03 -18.03 -5.98
CA ARG A 324 19.76 -17.88 -4.55
C ARG A 324 18.32 -17.42 -4.30
N PRO A 325 17.72 -17.75 -3.13
CA PRO A 325 16.56 -17.02 -2.65
C PRO A 325 16.90 -15.55 -2.34
N GLY A 326 15.86 -14.73 -2.23
CA GLY A 326 15.96 -13.40 -1.66
C GLY A 326 16.33 -13.43 -0.18
N LYS A 327 16.96 -12.36 0.31
CA LYS A 327 17.37 -12.17 1.72
C LYS A 327 16.90 -10.81 2.24
N ASP A 328 17.04 -10.61 3.54
CA ASP A 328 16.71 -9.37 4.27
C ASP A 328 17.11 -8.09 3.51
N THR A 329 18.34 -8.01 2.99
CA THR A 329 18.83 -6.81 2.29
C THR A 329 18.13 -6.54 0.96
N ASP A 330 17.65 -7.58 0.26
CA ASP A 330 16.89 -7.41 -0.99
C ASP A 330 15.49 -6.87 -0.68
N MET A 331 14.85 -7.39 0.37
CA MET A 331 13.56 -6.88 0.85
C MET A 331 13.70 -5.46 1.41
N ALA A 332 14.81 -5.17 2.11
CA ALA A 332 15.10 -3.87 2.69
C ALA A 332 15.17 -2.77 1.61
N ALA A 333 15.98 -2.98 0.57
CA ALA A 333 16.07 -2.07 -0.56
C ALA A 333 14.70 -1.88 -1.25
N SER A 334 13.93 -2.98 -1.38
CA SER A 334 12.62 -2.97 -2.03
C SER A 334 11.57 -2.17 -1.26
N ILE A 335 11.44 -2.37 0.06
CA ILE A 335 10.48 -1.63 0.87
C ILE A 335 10.86 -0.16 0.99
N LEU A 336 12.14 0.17 1.17
CA LEU A 336 12.59 1.56 1.20
C LEU A 336 12.31 2.27 -0.13
N PHE A 337 12.55 1.63 -1.27
CA PHE A 337 12.20 2.18 -2.59
C PHE A 337 10.69 2.42 -2.74
N VAL A 338 9.86 1.41 -2.49
CA VAL A 338 8.39 1.52 -2.67
C VAL A 338 7.78 2.54 -1.71
N THR A 339 8.30 2.60 -0.49
CA THR A 339 7.85 3.56 0.52
C THR A 339 8.29 4.99 0.19
N MET A 340 9.54 5.21 -0.20
CA MET A 340 10.11 6.57 -0.30
C MET A 340 10.01 7.20 -1.68
N CYS A 341 9.88 6.43 -2.77
CA CYS A 341 9.68 6.97 -4.11
C CYS A 341 8.30 7.65 -4.23
N GLN A 342 8.25 8.98 -4.02
CA GLN A 342 7.00 9.75 -4.03
C GLN A 342 6.28 9.76 -5.38
N TYR A 343 6.98 9.42 -6.47
CA TYR A 343 6.40 9.32 -7.81
C TYR A 343 5.82 7.92 -8.13
N LEU A 344 6.03 6.94 -7.25
CA LEU A 344 5.50 5.58 -7.41
C LEU A 344 4.06 5.52 -6.86
N ASN A 345 3.08 5.26 -7.74
CA ASN A 345 1.69 5.00 -7.34
C ASN A 345 1.03 3.97 -8.29
N GLY A 346 0.19 3.09 -7.73
CA GLY A 346 -0.53 2.02 -8.45
C GLY A 346 0.34 0.86 -8.94
N GLN A 347 1.63 0.85 -8.64
CA GLN A 347 2.57 -0.12 -9.22
C GLN A 347 2.65 -1.42 -8.43
N THR A 348 3.15 -2.47 -9.08
CA THR A 348 3.56 -3.73 -8.45
C THR A 348 5.02 -3.98 -8.82
N VAL A 349 5.92 -3.93 -7.83
CA VAL A 349 7.36 -4.10 -8.01
C VAL A 349 7.72 -5.56 -7.76
N THR A 350 8.07 -6.29 -8.82
CA THR A 350 8.49 -7.70 -8.72
C THR A 350 9.93 -7.80 -8.25
N VAL A 351 10.19 -8.65 -7.25
CA VAL A 351 11.50 -8.84 -6.62
C VAL A 351 11.72 -10.33 -6.43
N ASP A 352 12.25 -11.02 -7.44
CA ASP A 352 12.12 -12.47 -7.56
C ASP A 352 13.37 -13.24 -7.98
N GLY A 353 14.50 -12.54 -8.16
CA GLY A 353 15.73 -13.16 -8.67
C GLY A 353 15.61 -13.70 -10.10
N GLY A 354 14.63 -13.21 -10.88
CA GLY A 354 14.38 -13.59 -12.27
C GLY A 354 13.43 -14.77 -12.46
N TYR A 355 12.78 -15.31 -11.42
CA TYR A 355 11.86 -16.46 -11.54
C TYR A 355 10.81 -16.27 -12.65
N SER A 356 10.15 -15.11 -12.68
CA SER A 356 9.12 -14.77 -13.67
C SER A 356 9.64 -14.76 -15.12
N MET A 357 10.95 -14.54 -15.34
CA MET A 357 11.56 -14.62 -16.67
C MET A 357 11.54 -16.04 -17.24
N GLN A 358 11.57 -17.07 -16.38
CA GLN A 358 11.51 -18.47 -16.78
C GLN A 358 10.07 -19.02 -16.81
N ALA A 359 9.27 -18.69 -15.80
CA ALA A 359 7.89 -19.17 -15.71
C ALA A 359 6.94 -18.53 -16.76
N GLY A 360 7.24 -17.29 -17.16
CA GLY A 360 6.36 -16.42 -17.91
C GLY A 360 5.39 -15.65 -16.99
N ASN A 361 5.24 -14.36 -17.27
CA ASN A 361 4.19 -13.48 -16.73
C ASN A 361 2.90 -13.54 -17.58
#